data_AF-A0A1P8WKM4-F1
#
_entry.id   AF-A0A1P8WKM4-F1
#
_cell.length_a   1.000
_cell.length_b   1.000
_cell.length_c   1.000
_cell.angle_alpha   90.00
_cell.angle_beta   90.00
_cell.angle_gamma   90.00
#
_symmetry.space_group_name_H-M   'P 1'
#
loop_
_entity.id
_entity.type
_entity.pdbx_description
1 polymer ?
#
loop_
_entity_poly.entity_id
_entity_poly.type
_entity_poly.pdbx_seq_one_letter_code
_entity_poly.pdbx_strand_id
1 'polypeptide(L)'
;MIDTIENLDTLSPDEFDAKQVSETSRQLSALLSKKRKRKNVQVTIDGEDCRIPAAALRMLKDIMVQLSLGNGVTLIPVHAELTTQEAADLLNVSRPYLVKLLEEQKLPFRLVGSHRRVLFRDLMKFKRQQDERRLKVLEEMAAEAQDAGLGY
;
A
#
# COMPACT_ATOMS: atom_id res chain seq x y z
N MET A 1 1.90 -22.12 9.33
CA MET A 1 2.87 -21.19 9.91
C MET A 1 2.42 -19.81 9.44
N ILE A 2 2.11 -18.89 10.36
CA ILE A 2 1.52 -17.59 9.99
C ILE A 2 2.68 -16.64 9.76
N ASP A 3 2.83 -16.16 8.53
CA ASP A 3 3.91 -15.27 8.12
C ASP A 3 3.85 -13.98 8.95
N THR A 4 4.78 -13.88 9.89
CA THR A 4 5.09 -12.63 10.59
C THR A 4 6.01 -11.82 9.67
N ILE A 5 5.90 -10.49 9.71
CA ILE A 5 6.56 -9.53 8.81
C ILE A 5 8.10 -9.59 8.74
N GLU A 6 8.77 -10.48 9.50
CA GLU A 6 10.23 -10.61 9.49
C GLU A 6 10.83 -10.94 8.11
N ASN A 7 10.03 -11.34 7.11
CA ASN A 7 10.45 -11.54 5.71
C ASN A 7 9.60 -10.72 4.73
N LEU A 8 9.61 -9.39 4.86
CA LEU A 8 9.06 -8.50 3.84
C LEU A 8 10.09 -8.30 2.72
N ASP A 9 9.80 -8.86 1.54
CA ASP A 9 10.55 -8.55 0.31
C ASP A 9 10.42 -7.06 0.02
N THR A 10 11.50 -6.34 0.35
CA THR A 10 11.62 -4.89 0.17
C THR A 10 12.63 -4.64 -0.92
N LEU A 11 12.18 -3.99 -1.98
CA LEU A 11 13.03 -3.50 -3.05
C LEU A 11 13.52 -2.11 -2.67
N SER A 12 14.82 -1.97 -2.50
CA SER A 12 15.43 -0.69 -2.17
C SER A 12 15.83 0.06 -3.45
N PRO A 13 15.55 1.37 -3.59
CA PRO A 13 15.81 2.10 -4.84
C PRO A 13 17.29 2.13 -5.24
N ASP A 14 18.19 2.08 -4.27
CA ASP A 14 19.65 2.06 -4.46
C ASP A 14 20.18 0.75 -5.02
N GLU A 15 19.38 -0.33 -5.01
CA GLU A 15 19.73 -1.61 -5.63
C GLU A 15 19.55 -1.60 -7.16
N PHE A 16 18.97 -0.52 -7.73
CA PHE A 16 18.63 -0.43 -9.15
C PHE A 16 19.27 0.77 -9.84
N ASP A 17 19.62 0.62 -11.11
CA ASP A 17 20.02 1.76 -11.95
C ASP A 17 18.84 2.69 -12.20
N ALA A 18 18.93 3.92 -11.70
CA ALA A 18 17.86 4.91 -11.77
C ALA A 18 17.44 5.26 -13.22
N LYS A 19 18.37 5.27 -14.17
CA LYS A 19 18.04 5.51 -15.59
C LYS A 19 17.25 4.34 -16.14
N GLN A 20 17.70 3.11 -15.90
CA GLN A 20 17.04 1.90 -16.35
C GLN A 20 15.60 1.78 -15.79
N VAL A 21 15.42 2.07 -14.50
CA VAL A 21 14.09 2.05 -13.85
C VAL A 21 13.17 3.09 -14.48
N SER A 22 13.66 4.32 -14.69
CA SER A 22 12.88 5.40 -15.32
C SER A 22 12.46 5.08 -16.75
N GLU A 23 13.38 4.54 -17.56
CA GLU A 23 13.10 4.12 -18.93
C GLU A 23 12.07 2.98 -18.97
N THR A 24 12.26 1.96 -18.13
CA THR A 24 11.35 0.80 -18.03
C THR A 24 9.95 1.23 -17.58
N SER A 25 9.86 2.09 -16.56
CA SER A 25 8.61 2.67 -16.07
C SER A 25 7.84 3.39 -17.19
N ARG A 26 8.54 4.20 -18.00
CA ARG A 26 7.95 4.92 -19.15
C ARG A 26 7.47 3.95 -20.23
N GLN A 27 8.26 2.95 -20.59
CA GLN A 27 7.90 1.94 -21.59
C GLN A 27 6.67 1.13 -21.16
N LEU A 28 6.66 0.62 -19.93
CA LEU A 28 5.54 -0.13 -19.37
C LEU A 28 4.27 0.73 -19.34
N SER A 29 4.37 2.00 -18.94
CA SER A 29 3.25 2.94 -18.94
C SER A 29 2.68 3.17 -20.35
N ALA A 30 3.52 3.32 -21.37
CA ALA A 30 3.09 3.47 -22.75
C ALA A 30 2.43 2.20 -23.32
N LEU A 31 2.94 1.02 -22.99
CA LEU A 31 2.40 -0.27 -23.47
C LEU A 31 1.07 -0.65 -22.80
N LEU A 32 0.92 -0.30 -21.52
CA LEU A 32 -0.25 -0.62 -20.70
C LEU A 32 -1.37 0.41 -20.77
N SER A 33 -1.10 1.66 -21.16
CA SER A 33 -2.11 2.72 -21.30
C SER A 33 -3.13 2.46 -22.41
N LYS A 34 -2.77 1.66 -23.42
CA LYS A 34 -3.68 1.25 -24.49
C LYS A 34 -4.79 0.39 -23.88
N LYS A 35 -6.04 0.89 -23.85
CA LYS A 35 -7.31 0.31 -23.31
C LYS A 35 -7.73 -1.05 -23.93
N ARG A 36 -6.79 -1.97 -24.16
CA ARG A 36 -7.10 -3.36 -24.51
C ARG A 36 -7.33 -4.10 -23.20
N LYS A 37 -8.54 -4.67 -23.02
CA LYS A 37 -8.85 -5.61 -21.93
C LYS A 37 -8.05 -6.91 -22.14
N ARG A 38 -6.74 -6.86 -21.93
CA ARG A 38 -5.85 -8.02 -21.98
C ARG A 38 -6.02 -8.79 -20.67
N LYS A 39 -6.31 -10.09 -20.76
CA LYS A 39 -6.29 -10.96 -19.57
C LYS A 39 -4.86 -11.29 -19.17
N ASN A 40 -4.02 -11.61 -20.16
CA ASN A 40 -2.62 -12.00 -19.98
C ASN A 40 -1.68 -11.20 -20.90
N VAL A 41 -0.40 -11.15 -20.52
CA VAL A 41 0.71 -10.58 -21.31
C VAL A 41 1.81 -11.64 -21.39
N GLN A 42 2.45 -11.74 -22.56
CA GLN A 42 3.61 -12.60 -22.77
C GLN A 42 4.88 -11.82 -22.38
N VAL A 43 5.74 -12.46 -21.60
CA VAL A 43 7.04 -11.96 -21.18
C VAL A 43 8.07 -13.01 -21.55
N THR A 44 9.23 -12.58 -22.03
CA THR A 44 10.35 -13.46 -22.34
C THR A 44 11.40 -13.31 -21.26
N ILE A 45 11.82 -14.42 -20.65
CA ILE A 45 12.85 -14.50 -19.62
C ILE A 45 13.89 -15.48 -20.12
N ASP A 46 15.14 -15.03 -20.32
CA ASP A 46 16.25 -15.87 -20.80
C ASP A 46 15.95 -16.68 -22.08
N GLY A 47 15.15 -16.10 -22.98
CA GLY A 47 14.73 -16.74 -24.24
C GLY A 47 13.51 -17.65 -24.13
N GLU A 48 12.97 -17.85 -22.93
CA GLU A 48 11.76 -18.60 -22.69
C GLU A 48 10.54 -17.69 -22.52
N ASP A 49 9.46 -18.03 -23.20
CA ASP A 49 8.21 -17.27 -23.14
C ASP A 49 7.30 -17.77 -22.02
N CYS A 50 6.88 -16.86 -21.15
CA CYS A 50 5.86 -17.12 -20.14
C CYS A 50 4.68 -16.15 -20.29
N ARG A 51 3.50 -16.56 -19.81
CA ARG A 51 2.30 -15.71 -19.78
C ARG A 51 1.97 -15.33 -18.35
N ILE A 52 1.88 -14.04 -18.09
CA ILE A 52 1.49 -13.50 -16.78
C ILE A 52 0.16 -12.76 -16.86
N PRO A 53 -0.63 -12.69 -15.77
CA PRO A 53 -1.82 -11.86 -15.72
C PRO A 53 -1.49 -10.39 -15.99
N ALA A 54 -2.33 -9.70 -16.76
CA ALA A 54 -2.15 -8.27 -17.01
C ALA A 54 -2.26 -7.42 -15.73
N ALA A 55 -2.86 -7.97 -14.67
CA ALA A 55 -2.85 -7.35 -13.34
C ALA A 55 -1.44 -7.36 -12.71
N ALA A 56 -0.70 -8.46 -12.80
CA ALA A 56 0.66 -8.56 -12.26
C ALA A 56 1.62 -7.60 -12.99
N LEU A 57 1.50 -7.48 -14.32
CA LEU A 57 2.32 -6.53 -15.07
C LEU A 57 2.00 -5.06 -14.73
N ARG A 58 0.75 -4.75 -14.38
CA ARG A 58 0.38 -3.41 -13.86
C ARG A 58 1.01 -3.14 -12.50
N MET A 59 1.05 -4.14 -11.61
CA MET A 59 1.75 -4.02 -10.34
C MET A 59 3.24 -3.76 -10.56
N LEU A 60 3.90 -4.48 -11.48
CA LEU A 60 5.30 -4.21 -11.83
C LEU A 60 5.50 -2.78 -12.33
N LYS A 61 4.60 -2.26 -13.18
CA LYS A 61 4.63 -0.86 -13.62
C LYS A 61 4.55 0.10 -12.43
N ASP A 62 3.65 -0.14 -11.47
CA ASP A 62 3.52 0.71 -10.28
C ASP A 62 4.78 0.64 -9.39
N ILE A 63 5.39 -0.54 -9.24
CA ILE A 63 6.69 -0.73 -8.56
C ILE A 63 7.77 0.11 -9.23
N MET A 64 7.91 0.00 -10.56
CA MET A 64 8.91 0.75 -11.32
C MET A 64 8.72 2.27 -11.21
N VAL A 65 7.46 2.74 -11.16
CA VAL A 65 7.16 4.16 -10.89
C VAL A 65 7.67 4.57 -9.51
N GLN A 66 7.37 3.80 -8.45
CA GLN A 66 7.84 4.12 -7.11
C GLN A 66 9.37 4.15 -7.00
N LEU A 67 10.03 3.12 -7.54
CA LEU A 67 11.50 3.07 -7.57
C LEU A 67 12.09 4.25 -8.34
N SER A 68 11.48 4.67 -9.47
CA SER A 68 11.95 5.84 -10.23
C SER A 68 11.82 7.17 -9.49
N LEU A 69 10.95 7.22 -8.47
CA LEU A 69 10.78 8.38 -7.59
C LEU A 69 11.70 8.33 -6.36
N GLY A 70 12.53 7.29 -6.24
CA GLY A 70 13.37 7.07 -5.06
C GLY A 70 12.61 6.48 -3.87
N ASN A 71 11.43 5.91 -4.09
CA ASN A 71 10.64 5.26 -3.03
C ASN A 71 10.92 3.75 -3.02
N GLY A 72 11.28 3.22 -1.85
CA GLY A 72 11.33 1.78 -1.63
C GLY A 72 9.94 1.16 -1.72
N VAL A 73 9.88 -0.11 -2.13
CA VAL A 73 8.60 -0.83 -2.29
C VAL A 73 8.64 -2.14 -1.53
N THR A 74 7.62 -2.35 -0.70
CA THR A 74 7.49 -3.56 0.12
C THR A 74 6.24 -4.34 -0.27
N LEU A 75 6.40 -5.63 -0.55
CA LEU A 75 5.27 -6.52 -0.86
C LEU A 75 4.73 -7.15 0.43
N ILE A 76 3.52 -6.77 0.82
CA ILE A 76 2.85 -7.31 2.01
C ILE A 76 1.72 -8.25 1.59
N PRO A 77 1.75 -9.54 1.96
CA PRO A 77 0.63 -10.45 1.73
C PRO A 77 -0.65 -9.94 2.39
N VAL A 78 -1.79 -10.09 1.71
CA VAL A 78 -3.09 -9.58 2.21
C VAL A 78 -3.52 -10.24 3.54
N HIS A 79 -3.02 -11.43 3.83
CA HIS A 79 -3.29 -12.19 5.04
C HIS A 79 -2.15 -12.13 6.06
N ALA A 80 -1.14 -11.29 5.81
CA ALA A 80 -0.06 -11.08 6.76
C ALA A 80 -0.60 -10.53 8.09
N GLU A 81 0.04 -10.98 9.16
CA GLU A 81 -0.25 -10.48 10.49
C GLU A 81 0.81 -9.52 10.96
N LEU A 82 0.33 -8.40 11.47
CA LEU A 82 1.12 -7.28 11.92
C LEU A 82 1.25 -7.34 13.44
N THR A 83 2.45 -7.06 13.92
CA THR A 83 2.65 -6.64 15.31
C THR A 83 1.94 -5.31 15.56
N THR A 84 1.71 -4.99 16.83
CA THR A 84 1.18 -3.66 17.20
C THR A 84 2.14 -2.52 16.89
N GLN A 85 3.43 -2.78 16.66
CA GLN A 85 4.35 -1.74 16.23
C GLN A 85 4.16 -1.47 14.73
N GLU A 86 4.27 -2.50 13.90
CA GLU A 86 4.09 -2.39 12.43
C GLU A 86 2.75 -1.78 12.06
N ALA A 87 1.68 -2.19 12.75
CA ALA A 87 0.36 -1.64 12.52
C ALA A 87 0.25 -0.16 12.93
N ALA A 88 0.98 0.28 13.95
CA ALA A 88 1.00 1.68 14.38
C ALA A 88 1.77 2.54 13.38
N ASP A 89 2.92 2.02 12.90
CA ASP A 89 3.75 2.67 11.90
C ASP A 89 2.97 2.87 10.59
N LEU A 90 2.25 1.83 10.12
CA LEU A 90 1.40 1.91 8.92
C LEU A 90 0.22 2.89 9.05
N LEU A 91 -0.29 3.10 10.27
CA LEU A 91 -1.33 4.11 10.54
C LEU A 91 -0.76 5.51 10.81
N ASN A 92 0.57 5.63 10.92
CA ASN A 92 1.27 6.84 11.35
C ASN A 92 0.75 7.37 12.70
N VAL A 93 0.61 6.48 13.69
CA VAL A 93 0.15 6.79 15.04
C VAL A 93 1.08 6.18 16.09
N SER A 94 0.95 6.62 17.34
CA SER A 94 1.71 5.98 18.42
C SER A 94 1.19 4.58 18.72
N ARG A 95 2.10 3.66 19.05
CA ARG A 95 1.75 2.30 19.48
C ARG A 95 0.74 2.27 20.65
N PRO A 96 0.88 3.10 21.72
CA PRO A 96 -0.13 3.15 22.79
C PRO A 96 -1.52 3.51 22.28
N TYR A 97 -1.64 4.43 21.32
CA TYR A 97 -2.91 4.77 20.71
C TYR A 97 -3.51 3.59 19.94
N LEU A 98 -2.71 2.88 19.14
CA LEU A 98 -3.19 1.67 18.47
C LEU A 98 -3.68 0.63 19.50
N VAL A 99 -2.93 0.38 20.56
CA VAL A 99 -3.32 -0.59 21.60
C VAL A 99 -4.66 -0.22 22.21
N LYS A 100 -4.89 1.06 22.49
CA LYS A 100 -6.20 1.57 22.96
C LYS A 100 -7.32 1.26 21.96
N LEU A 101 -7.11 1.50 20.66
CA LEU A 101 -8.09 1.15 19.62
C LEU A 101 -8.43 -0.35 19.59
N LEU A 102 -7.43 -1.20 19.82
CA LEU A 102 -7.62 -2.66 19.89
C LEU A 102 -8.44 -3.05 21.12
N GLU A 103 -8.10 -2.50 22.29
CA GLU A 103 -8.82 -2.77 23.54
C GLU A 103 -10.27 -2.26 23.51
N GLU A 104 -10.53 -1.15 22.81
CA GLU A 104 -11.87 -0.63 22.52
C GLU A 104 -12.60 -1.38 21.39
N GLN A 105 -12.01 -2.46 20.85
CA GLN A 105 -12.56 -3.27 19.75
C GLN A 105 -12.88 -2.46 18.48
N LYS A 106 -12.24 -1.30 18.29
CA LYS A 106 -12.37 -0.48 17.07
C LYS A 106 -11.71 -1.13 15.87
N LEU A 107 -10.74 -2.00 16.11
CA LEU A 107 -10.02 -2.77 15.11
C LEU A 107 -9.87 -4.22 15.58
N PRO A 108 -10.17 -5.23 14.74
CA PRO A 108 -9.98 -6.63 15.09
C PRO A 108 -8.51 -6.95 15.36
N PHE A 109 -8.27 -7.78 16.36
CA PHE A 109 -6.98 -8.40 16.62
C PHE A 109 -7.17 -9.81 17.17
N ARG A 110 -6.11 -10.59 17.14
CA ARG A 110 -6.03 -11.86 17.87
C ARG A 110 -4.81 -11.88 18.79
N LEU A 111 -4.83 -12.81 19.74
CA LEU A 111 -3.68 -13.08 20.60
C LEU A 111 -2.86 -14.25 20.03
N VAL A 112 -1.54 -14.09 20.04
CA VAL A 112 -0.55 -15.13 19.80
C VAL A 112 0.33 -15.17 21.03
N GLY A 113 0.07 -16.14 21.91
CA GLY A 113 0.55 -16.07 23.30
C GLY A 113 0.04 -14.79 23.96
N SER A 114 0.96 -13.98 24.50
CA SER A 114 0.63 -12.70 25.14
C SER A 114 0.64 -11.51 24.18
N HIS A 115 0.96 -11.71 22.89
CA HIS A 115 1.11 -10.64 21.93
C HIS A 115 -0.13 -10.47 21.05
N ARG A 116 -0.51 -9.22 20.81
CA ARG A 116 -1.57 -8.89 19.86
C ARG A 116 -1.05 -8.95 18.42
N ARG A 117 -1.89 -9.44 17.53
CA ARG A 117 -1.66 -9.48 16.08
C ARG A 117 -2.87 -8.92 15.34
N VAL A 118 -2.61 -8.09 14.33
CA VAL A 118 -3.63 -7.42 13.53
C VAL A 118 -3.49 -7.88 12.09
N LEU A 119 -4.57 -8.28 11.44
CA LEU A 119 -4.51 -8.62 10.01
C LEU A 119 -4.31 -7.36 9.18
N PHE A 120 -3.36 -7.38 8.24
CA PHE A 120 -3.06 -6.25 7.36
C PHE A 120 -4.30 -5.74 6.62
N ARG A 121 -5.13 -6.66 6.08
CA ARG A 121 -6.39 -6.31 5.42
C ARG A 121 -7.32 -5.48 6.32
N ASP A 122 -7.43 -5.85 7.59
CA ASP A 122 -8.36 -5.20 8.52
C ASP A 122 -7.82 -3.83 8.94
N LEU A 123 -6.49 -3.72 9.14
CA LEU A 123 -5.82 -2.44 9.37
C LEU A 123 -6.04 -1.47 8.21
N MET A 124 -5.82 -1.91 6.97
CA MET A 124 -5.98 -1.07 5.78
C MET A 124 -7.44 -0.66 5.55
N LYS A 125 -8.40 -1.54 5.89
CA LYS A 125 -9.84 -1.20 5.86
C LYS A 125 -10.15 -0.09 6.88
N PHE A 126 -9.63 -0.21 8.10
CA PHE A 126 -9.79 0.82 9.12
C PHE A 126 -9.17 2.15 8.71
N LYS A 127 -7.94 2.12 8.15
CA LYS A 127 -7.26 3.33 7.66
C LYS A 127 -8.11 4.09 6.63
N ARG A 128 -8.64 3.39 5.62
CA ARG A 128 -9.49 3.99 4.58
C ARG A 128 -10.72 4.67 5.17
N GLN A 129 -11.40 4.01 6.10
CA GLN A 129 -12.56 4.60 6.78
C GLN A 129 -12.20 5.85 7.60
N GLN A 130 -11.03 5.88 8.22
CA GLN A 130 -10.54 7.07 8.94
C GLN A 130 -10.19 8.21 8.00
N ASP A 131 -9.54 7.92 6.87
CA ASP A 131 -9.18 8.92 5.87
C ASP A 131 -10.45 9.54 5.25
N GLU A 132 -11.46 8.73 4.92
CA GLU A 132 -12.76 9.18 4.42
C GLU A 132 -13.49 10.08 5.43
N ARG A 133 -13.47 9.73 6.73
CA ARG A 133 -14.06 10.60 7.78
C ARG A 133 -13.31 11.92 7.90
N ARG A 134 -11.97 11.89 7.86
CA ARG A 134 -11.15 13.11 7.91
C ARG A 134 -11.46 14.04 6.76
N LEU A 135 -11.60 13.51 5.54
CA LEU A 135 -11.94 14.31 4.37
C LEU A 135 -13.32 14.98 4.52
N LYS A 136 -14.34 14.25 4.99
CA LYS A 136 -15.68 14.80 5.23
C LYS A 136 -15.68 15.95 6.24
N VAL A 137 -14.95 15.82 7.34
CA VAL A 137 -14.84 16.89 8.34
C VAL A 137 -14.16 18.13 7.74
N LEU A 138 -13.13 17.95 6.91
CA LEU A 138 -12.49 19.07 6.22
C LEU A 138 -13.43 19.76 5.23
N GLU A 139 -14.24 18.99 4.50
CA GLU A 139 -15.27 19.53 3.59
C GLU A 139 -16.35 20.32 4.36
N GLU A 140 -16.81 19.80 5.49
CA GLU A 140 -17.77 20.48 6.38
C GLU A 140 -17.17 21.79 6.92
N MET A 141 -15.93 21.76 7.44
CA MET A 141 -15.25 22.96 7.93
C MET A 141 -15.03 24.01 6.83
N ALA A 142 -14.72 23.58 5.61
CA ALA A 142 -14.54 24.49 4.47
C ALA A 142 -15.86 25.14 4.06
N ALA A 143 -16.96 24.37 4.04
CA ALA A 143 -18.29 24.90 3.76
C ALA A 143 -18.73 25.92 4.83
N GLU A 144 -18.53 25.59 6.11
CA GLU A 144 -18.83 26.51 7.22
C GLU A 144 -18.01 27.81 7.15
N ALA A 145 -16.72 27.73 6.81
CA ALA A 145 -15.87 28.91 6.66
C ALA A 145 -16.29 29.79 5.47
N GLN A 146 -16.78 29.18 4.39
CA GLN A 146 -17.30 29.89 3.22
C GLN A 146 -18.64 30.58 3.53
N ASP A 147 -19.55 29.92 4.26
CA ASP A 147 -20.81 30.48 4.72
C ASP A 147 -20.61 31.61 5.76
N ALA A 148 -19.57 31.51 6.58
CA ALA A 148 -19.18 32.55 7.54
C ALA A 148 -18.46 33.76 6.89
N GLY A 149 -18.25 33.76 5.58
CA GLY A 149 -17.59 34.86 4.86
C GLY A 149 -16.10 35.02 5.16
N LEU A 150 -15.43 33.96 5.64
CA LEU A 150 -14.01 33.95 5.99
C LEU A 150 -13.12 33.46 4.83
N GLY A 151 -13.63 33.44 3.60
CA GLY A 151 -12.83 33.17 2.41
C GLY A 151 -11.98 34.39 2.05
N TYR A 152 -10.66 34.20 1.97
CA TYR A 152 -9.74 35.19 1.38
C TYR A 152 -9.99 35.33 -0.14
#